data_AF-A0AAW0FWL3-F1
#
_entry.id   AF-A0AAW0FWL3-F1
#
_cell.length_a   1.000
_cell.length_b   1.000
_cell.length_c   1.000
_cell.angle_alpha   90.00
_cell.angle_beta   90.00
_cell.angle_gamma   90.00
#
_symmetry.space_group_name_H-M   'P 1'
#
loop_
_entity.id
_entity.type
_entity.pdbx_description
1 polymer ?
#
loop_
_entity_poly.entity_id
_entity_poly.type
_entity_poly.pdbx_seq_one_letter_code
_entity_poly.pdbx_strand_id
1 'polypeptide(L)'
;MGVSSGKSTQAALLNQRIANSHLIKFPERSTPIGQIINKYLTDSSYDLSDQSAHLLFSANRWELAKDIIAKLDNGEFVILDRYIYSESFG
;
A
#
# COMPACT_ATOMS: atom_id res chain seq x y z
N MET A 1 -12.87 5.42 -0.98
CA MET A 1 -13.24 5.46 -2.42
C MET A 1 -13.31 4.05 -3.01
N GLY A 2 -14.37 3.79 -3.80
CA GLY A 2 -14.94 2.48 -4.15
C GLY A 2 -14.03 1.41 -4.76
N VAL A 3 -14.37 0.17 -4.42
CA VAL A 3 -13.69 -1.10 -4.75
C VAL A 3 -13.89 -1.55 -6.21
N SER A 4 -14.35 -0.69 -7.13
CA SER A 4 -14.82 -1.12 -8.46
C SER A 4 -14.40 -0.24 -9.65
N SER A 5 -13.33 0.57 -9.54
CA SER A 5 -12.85 1.38 -10.68
C SER A 5 -11.75 0.72 -11.53
N GLY A 6 -11.52 -0.59 -11.38
CA GLY A 6 -10.51 -1.33 -12.16
C GLY A 6 -9.05 -0.94 -11.91
N LYS A 7 -8.76 -0.09 -10.91
CA LYS A 7 -7.40 0.43 -10.61
C LYS A 7 -6.37 -0.69 -10.41
N SER A 8 -6.70 -1.70 -9.61
CA SER A 8 -5.82 -2.84 -9.38
C SER A 8 -5.60 -3.69 -10.64
N THR A 9 -6.61 -3.81 -11.51
CA THR A 9 -6.49 -4.47 -12.81
C THR A 9 -5.54 -3.69 -13.73
N GLN A 10 -5.71 -2.36 -13.82
CA GLN A 10 -4.84 -1.51 -14.63
C GLN A 10 -3.41 -1.49 -14.10
N ALA A 11 -3.20 -1.44 -12.78
CA ALA A 11 -1.89 -1.52 -12.18
C ALA A 11 -1.18 -2.85 -12.48
N ALA A 12 -1.91 -3.98 -12.43
CA ALA A 12 -1.38 -5.29 -12.80
C ALA A 12 -1.02 -5.37 -14.30
N LEU A 13 -1.91 -4.88 -15.18
CA LEU A 13 -1.64 -4.84 -16.62
C LEU A 13 -0.45 -3.94 -16.96
N LEU A 14 -0.31 -2.80 -16.28
CA LEU A 14 0.81 -1.88 -16.47
C LEU A 14 2.12 -2.56 -16.05
N ASN A 15 2.12 -3.26 -14.93
CA ASN A 15 3.30 -4.00 -14.45
C ASN A 15 3.72 -5.14 -15.39
N GLN A 16 2.77 -5.73 -16.12
CA GLN A 16 3.07 -6.74 -17.14
C GLN A 16 3.64 -6.13 -18.42
N ARG A 17 3.31 -4.88 -18.73
CA ARG A 17 3.70 -4.20 -19.98
C ARG A 17 5.02 -3.45 -19.87
N ILE A 18 5.36 -2.96 -18.68
CA ILE A 18 6.61 -2.23 -18.45
C ILE A 18 7.67 -3.22 -17.96
N ALA A 19 8.73 -3.39 -18.75
CA ALA A 19 9.91 -4.12 -18.32
C ALA A 19 10.57 -3.43 -17.12
N ASN A 20 11.15 -4.21 -16.20
CA ASN A 20 11.75 -3.71 -14.97
C ASN A 20 10.80 -2.86 -14.13
N SER A 21 9.55 -3.32 -13.97
CA SER A 21 8.55 -2.66 -13.12
C SER A 21 8.16 -3.47 -11.90
N HIS A 22 7.84 -2.76 -10.82
CA HIS A 22 7.47 -3.30 -9.52
C HIS A 22 6.12 -2.74 -9.08
N LEU A 23 5.16 -3.61 -8.83
CA LEU A 23 3.85 -3.24 -8.30
C LEU A 23 3.86 -3.36 -6.78
N ILE A 24 3.63 -2.25 -6.09
CA ILE A 24 3.47 -2.19 -4.63
C ILE A 24 2.02 -1.80 -4.33
N LYS A 25 1.39 -2.56 -3.44
CA LYS A 25 -0.01 -2.34 -3.02
C LYS A 25 -0.03 -1.92 -1.55
N PHE A 26 -0.71 -0.83 -1.27
CA PHE A 26 -0.86 -0.35 0.10
C PHE A 26 -2.27 -0.65 0.66
N PRO A 27 -2.39 -0.96 1.96
CA PRO A 27 -1.28 -1.23 2.89
C PRO A 27 -0.53 -2.50 2.49
N GLU A 28 0.79 -2.50 2.67
CA GLU A 28 1.64 -3.67 2.43
C GLU A 28 1.65 -4.55 3.67
N ARG A 29 0.83 -5.60 3.65
CA ARG A 29 0.45 -6.41 4.82
C ARG A 29 1.53 -7.37 5.30
N SER A 30 2.60 -7.57 4.52
CA SER A 30 3.69 -8.48 4.90
C SER A 30 4.68 -7.89 5.91
N THR A 31 4.81 -6.56 5.95
CA THR A 31 5.70 -5.82 6.88
C THR A 31 5.21 -5.90 8.33
N PRO A 32 6.08 -5.65 9.33
CA PRO A 32 5.67 -5.60 10.74
C PRO A 32 4.48 -4.66 11.00
N ILE A 33 4.49 -3.43 10.47
CA ILE A 33 3.34 -2.51 10.64
C ILE A 33 2.15 -2.97 9.80
N GLY A 34 2.41 -3.48 8.59
CA GLY A 34 1.40 -4.08 7.73
C GLY A 34 0.60 -5.21 8.37
N GLN A 35 1.25 -6.04 9.18
CA GLN A 35 0.58 -7.10 9.93
C GLN A 35 -0.35 -6.54 11.01
N ILE A 36 0.01 -5.43 11.66
CA ILE A 36 -0.85 -4.73 12.62
C ILE A 36 -2.07 -4.15 11.91
N ILE A 37 -1.86 -3.46 10.78
CA ILE A 37 -2.95 -2.94 9.94
C ILE A 37 -3.86 -4.07 9.48
N ASN A 38 -3.30 -5.22 9.06
CA ASN A 38 -4.10 -6.35 8.63
C ASN A 38 -4.99 -6.86 9.77
N LYS A 39 -4.47 -7.00 10.99
CA LYS A 39 -5.27 -7.37 12.16
C LYS A 39 -6.42 -6.39 12.39
N TYR A 40 -6.14 -5.09 12.43
CA TYR A 40 -7.16 -4.05 12.56
C TYR A 40 -8.26 -4.14 11.50
N LEU A 41 -7.91 -4.46 10.25
CA LEU A 41 -8.90 -4.57 9.15
C LEU A 41 -9.70 -5.87 9.13
N THR A 42 -9.15 -6.97 9.67
CA THR A 42 -9.75 -8.31 9.52
C THR A 42 -10.34 -8.87 10.80
N ASP A 43 -9.92 -8.37 11.96
CA ASP A 43 -10.36 -8.82 13.27
C ASP A 43 -11.14 -7.71 13.96
N SER A 44 -12.46 -7.87 14.01
CA SER A 44 -13.38 -6.92 14.65
C SER A 44 -13.18 -6.80 16.16
N SER A 45 -12.47 -7.74 16.80
CA SER A 45 -12.14 -7.69 18.23
C SER A 45 -10.84 -6.96 18.53
N TYR A 46 -10.07 -6.60 17.48
CA TYR A 46 -8.81 -5.87 17.63
C TYR A 46 -9.08 -4.39 17.89
N ASP A 47 -8.97 -3.98 19.15
CA ASP A 47 -9.21 -2.60 19.57
C ASP A 47 -8.02 -1.69 19.21
N LEU A 48 -8.26 -0.77 18.27
CA LEU A 48 -7.32 0.26 17.86
C LEU A 48 -8.13 1.48 17.41
N SER A 49 -7.81 2.66 17.96
CA SER A 49 -8.47 3.90 17.53
C SER A 49 -8.19 4.22 16.06
N ASP A 50 -9.14 4.85 15.37
CA ASP A 50 -8.99 5.27 13.98
C ASP A 50 -7.81 6.23 13.79
N GLN A 51 -7.52 7.08 14.79
CA GLN A 51 -6.38 7.99 14.77
C GLN A 51 -5.05 7.21 14.80
N SER A 52 -4.94 6.21 15.68
CA SER A 52 -3.77 5.33 15.73
C SER A 52 -3.64 4.52 14.43
N ALA A 53 -4.73 3.97 13.92
CA ALA A 53 -4.75 3.24 12.66
C ALA A 53 -4.24 4.13 11.51
N HIS A 54 -4.72 5.37 11.40
CA HIS A 54 -4.28 6.32 10.37
C HIS A 54 -2.75 6.58 10.40
N LEU A 55 -2.17 6.73 11.60
CA LEU A 55 -0.73 6.87 11.76
C LEU A 55 0.01 5.60 11.34
N LEU A 56 -0.52 4.40 11.62
CA LEU A 56 0.08 3.15 11.18
C LEU A 56 0.06 3.01 9.65
N PHE A 57 -1.02 3.42 8.98
CA PHE A 57 -1.04 3.43 7.51
C PHE A 57 0.03 4.36 6.93
N SER A 58 0.22 5.55 7.52
CA SER A 58 1.32 6.44 7.15
C SER A 58 2.69 5.81 7.40
N ALA A 59 2.88 5.18 8.57
CA ALA A 59 4.13 4.52 8.93
C ALA A 59 4.45 3.32 8.01
N ASN A 60 3.46 2.57 7.55
CA ASN A 60 3.63 1.48 6.59
C ASN A 60 4.19 1.97 5.24
N ARG A 61 3.83 3.19 4.79
CA ARG A 61 4.47 3.81 3.62
C ARG A 61 5.94 4.13 3.87
N TRP A 62 6.26 4.63 5.07
CA TRP A 62 7.63 4.95 5.46
C TRP A 62 8.53 3.71 5.56
N GLU A 63 8.00 2.55 5.95
CA GLU A 63 8.76 1.28 5.93
C GLU A 63 9.28 0.95 4.53
N LEU A 64 8.48 1.22 3.49
CA LEU A 64 8.81 0.91 2.10
C LEU A 64 9.53 2.05 1.37
N ALA A 65 9.61 3.25 1.95
CA ALA A 65 10.12 4.43 1.27
C ALA A 65 11.56 4.25 0.79
N LYS A 66 12.44 3.66 1.61
CA LYS A 66 13.84 3.39 1.23
C LYS A 66 13.94 2.43 0.05
N ASP A 67 13.15 1.37 0.06
CA ASP A 67 13.15 0.36 -1.00
C ASP A 67 12.59 0.93 -2.31
N ILE A 68 11.56 1.78 -2.23
CA ILE A 68 11.00 2.48 -3.38
C ILE A 68 12.05 3.40 -4.01
N ILE A 69 12.73 4.21 -3.19
CA ILE A 69 13.76 5.13 -3.67
C ILE A 69 14.90 4.36 -4.32
N ALA A 70 15.39 3.28 -3.69
CA ALA A 70 16.46 2.46 -4.24
C ALA A 70 16.11 1.86 -5.63
N LYS A 71 14.87 1.43 -5.84
CA LYS A 71 14.40 0.94 -7.16
C LYS A 71 14.41 2.03 -8.21
N LEU A 72 13.90 3.22 -7.86
CA LEU A 72 13.90 4.36 -8.76
C LEU A 72 15.33 4.78 -9.13
N ASP A 73 16.25 4.79 -8.16
CA ASP A 73 17.67 5.12 -8.38
C ASP A 73 18.38 4.10 -9.29
N ASN A 74 17.92 2.84 -9.29
CA ASN A 74 18.39 1.80 -10.21
C ASN A 74 17.79 1.89 -11.63
N GLY A 75 16.94 2.88 -11.90
CA GLY A 75 16.24 3.03 -13.18
C GLY A 75 15.08 2.06 -13.37
N GLU A 76 14.56 1.48 -12.29
CA GLU A 76 13.39 0.61 -12.29
C GLU A 76 12.10 1.44 -12.18
N PHE A 77 10.99 0.91 -12.70
CA PHE A 77 9.68 1.55 -12.58
C PHE A 77 8.94 1.04 -11.34
N VAL A 78 8.35 1.95 -10.55
CA VAL A 78 7.54 1.58 -9.39
C VAL A 78 6.09 2.02 -9.59
N ILE A 79 5.17 1.06 -9.60
CA ILE A 79 3.73 1.26 -9.75
C ILE A 79 3.08 1.11 -8.38
N LEU A 80 2.41 2.14 -7.90
CA LEU A 80 1.76 2.15 -6.58
C LEU A 80 0.24 2.04 -6.71
N ASP A 81 -0.36 1.03 -6.09
CA ASP A 81 -1.82 0.90 -5.94
C ASP A 81 -2.19 1.33 -4.50
N ARG A 82 -3.04 2.36 -4.39
CA ARG A 82 -3.54 2.99 -3.14
C ARG A 82 -2.51 3.74 -2.29
N TYR A 83 -1.87 4.78 -2.83
CA TYR A 83 -0.86 5.57 -2.09
C TYR A 83 -1.45 6.56 -1.07
N ILE A 84 -1.84 7.78 -1.44
CA ILE A 84 -2.27 8.82 -0.47
C ILE A 84 -3.80 8.99 -0.40
N TYR A 85 -4.48 8.96 -1.54
CA TYR A 85 -5.92 9.29 -1.64
C TYR A 85 -6.88 8.15 -1.28
N SER A 86 -6.37 7.05 -0.70
CA SER A 86 -7.20 5.88 -0.36
C SER A 86 -7.64 5.81 1.09
N GLU A 87 -7.18 6.73 1.94
CA GLU A 87 -7.46 6.77 3.39
C GLU A 87 -8.73 7.57 3.76
N SER A 88 -9.74 7.57 2.90
CA SER A 88 -11.07 7.98 3.37
C SER A 88 -11.66 6.82 4.17
N PHE A 89 -11.45 6.85 5.48
CA PHE A 89 -12.28 6.13 6.43
C PHE A 89 -13.68 6.73 6.38
N GLY A 90 -14.69 5.87 6.29
CA GLY A 90 -16.10 6.20 6.44
C GLY A 90 -16.63 5.51 7.68
#